data_AF-A0A2D6AQN5-F1
#
_entry.id   AF-A0A2D6AQN5-F1
#
_cell.length_a   1.000
_cell.length_b   1.000
_cell.length_c   1.000
_cell.angle_alpha   90.00
_cell.angle_beta   90.00
_cell.angle_gamma   90.00
#
_symmetry.space_group_name_H-M   'P 1'
#
loop_
_entity.id
_entity.type
_entity.pdbx_description
1 polymer ?
#
loop_
_entity_poly.entity_id
_entity_poly.type
_entity_poly.pdbx_seq_one_letter_code
_entity_poly.pdbx_strand_id
1 'polypeptide(L)'
;MLNRRILRVKAMQALYSYFTARESLKEVVREKLESQFYPDPAKDDFSESDKFTERRKLASKLFNENLPTRKVQDTKDVEDDVVAAVNAAIELYYKELLQERRTIKKDMLDDIEDINKLYLKLMILPVEIAHIEKLEREKKQKAYIHKESPWKWHFTTNPVIDELTKFEDLNKAIIDQKVSWDTDQIDQLKTWYKDILRKDEEVNKYQTSESPTAEDHKEIILHFFKKIIFKNESVGEYLSEMDLRWSENKPILKSLIAKTFQDYEEELEPPFELKSVSKNAEEDMEFFNVMFDETLAKSSELDALIEKKIKNWDISRVAMTDRIILKMAITEMMQFHSIPTKVTINEFIEISKQYSTPKSKQFVNGILDVLANELTSDGVIRKSGRGLIDNK
;
A
#
# COMPACT_ATOMS: atom_id res chain seq x y z
N MET A 1 -8.41 11.72 -2.23
CA MET A 1 -7.22 12.37 -1.63
C MET A 1 -6.53 11.41 -0.69
N LEU A 2 -5.37 10.92 -1.13
CA LEU A 2 -4.39 10.23 -0.33
C LEU A 2 -4.06 11.12 0.86
N ASN A 3 -4.48 10.67 2.03
CA ASN A 3 -4.06 11.30 3.28
C ASN A 3 -2.55 11.07 3.43
N ARG A 4 -1.80 12.06 3.92
CA ARG A 4 -0.36 11.90 4.27
C ARG A 4 -0.11 10.66 5.12
N ARG A 5 -1.05 10.25 5.98
CA ARG A 5 -0.97 8.97 6.71
C ARG A 5 -0.81 7.76 5.79
N ILE A 6 -1.59 7.69 4.71
CA ILE A 6 -1.52 6.57 3.77
C ILE A 6 -0.18 6.57 3.05
N LEU A 7 0.32 7.73 2.64
CA LEU A 7 1.66 7.82 2.02
C LEU A 7 2.77 7.37 2.99
N ARG A 8 2.66 7.70 4.28
CA ARG A 8 3.57 7.16 5.32
C ARG A 8 3.48 5.64 5.43
N VAL A 9 2.27 5.08 5.45
CA VAL A 9 2.08 3.62 5.50
C VAL A 9 2.69 2.95 4.28
N LYS A 10 2.43 3.47 3.07
CA LYS A 10 2.99 2.92 1.83
C LYS A 10 4.52 3.05 1.78
N ALA A 11 5.09 4.17 2.25
CA ALA A 11 6.54 4.34 2.39
C ALA A 11 7.16 3.37 3.42
N MET A 12 6.46 3.11 4.53
CA MET A 12 6.89 2.14 5.54
C MET A 12 6.90 0.71 4.97
N GLN A 13 5.85 0.32 4.25
CA GLN A 13 5.77 -0.98 3.58
C GLN A 13 6.87 -1.12 2.52
N ALA A 14 7.09 -0.10 1.70
CA ALA A 14 8.17 -0.05 0.72
C ALA A 14 9.54 -0.24 1.37
N LEU A 15 9.82 0.46 2.48
CA LEU A 15 11.07 0.31 3.24
C LEU A 15 11.18 -1.08 3.87
N TYR A 16 10.08 -1.64 4.39
CA TYR A 16 10.05 -2.98 4.95
C TYR A 16 10.39 -4.02 3.89
N SER A 17 9.75 -3.95 2.72
CA SER A 17 10.06 -4.80 1.57
C SER A 17 11.51 -4.66 1.13
N TYR A 18 12.02 -3.43 1.02
CA TYR A 18 13.41 -3.18 0.65
C TYR A 18 14.39 -3.82 1.64
N PHE A 19 14.24 -3.56 2.93
CA PHE A 19 15.17 -4.09 3.93
C PHE A 19 15.06 -5.62 4.04
N THR A 20 13.88 -6.20 3.85
CA THR A 20 13.69 -7.66 3.83
C THR A 20 14.40 -8.25 2.62
N ALA A 21 14.18 -7.69 1.42
CA ALA A 21 14.86 -8.09 0.20
C ALA A 21 16.38 -7.93 0.33
N ARG A 22 16.85 -6.86 0.97
CA ARG A 22 18.27 -6.60 1.20
C ARG A 22 18.96 -7.69 2.01
N GLU A 23 18.33 -8.17 3.09
CA GLU A 23 18.87 -9.26 3.90
C GLU A 23 18.75 -10.61 3.17
N SER A 24 17.60 -10.90 2.54
CA SER A 24 17.42 -12.14 1.78
C SER A 24 18.40 -12.26 0.61
N LEU A 25 18.59 -11.19 -0.15
CA LEU A 25 19.52 -11.14 -1.28
C LEU A 25 20.97 -11.34 -0.83
N LYS A 26 21.33 -10.83 0.35
CA LYS A 26 22.67 -11.03 0.93
C LYS A 26 22.92 -12.51 1.14
N GLU A 27 21.97 -13.25 1.70
CA GLU A 27 22.09 -14.69 1.93
C GLU A 27 22.14 -15.46 0.59
N VAL A 28 21.25 -15.16 -0.36
CA VAL A 28 21.21 -15.81 -1.68
C VAL A 28 22.52 -15.62 -2.45
N VAL A 29 23.06 -14.40 -2.47
CA VAL A 29 24.32 -14.11 -3.16
C VAL A 29 25.49 -14.79 -2.45
N ARG A 30 25.48 -14.83 -1.12
CA ARG A 30 26.50 -15.53 -0.33
C ARG A 30 26.49 -17.03 -0.62
N GLU A 31 25.33 -17.68 -0.64
CA GLU A 31 25.21 -19.11 -0.98
C GLU A 31 25.70 -19.40 -2.40
N LYS A 32 25.37 -18.53 -3.37
CA LYS A 32 25.86 -18.63 -4.75
C LYS A 32 27.37 -18.41 -4.87
N LEU A 33 27.95 -17.54 -4.04
CA LEU A 33 29.39 -17.36 -3.95
C LEU A 33 30.03 -18.62 -3.38
N GLU A 34 29.54 -19.09 -2.24
CA GLU A 34 30.00 -20.30 -1.57
C GLU A 34 29.92 -21.53 -2.49
N SER A 35 28.92 -21.57 -3.38
CA SER A 35 28.75 -22.69 -4.29
C SER A 35 29.86 -22.86 -5.33
N GLN A 36 30.60 -21.78 -5.62
CA GLN A 36 31.73 -21.81 -6.56
C GLN A 36 32.95 -22.53 -5.99
N PHE A 37 32.99 -22.74 -4.67
CA PHE A 37 34.09 -23.38 -3.96
C PHE A 37 33.73 -24.78 -3.46
N TYR A 38 32.62 -25.38 -3.89
CA TYR A 38 32.38 -26.81 -3.69
C TYR A 38 33.31 -27.63 -4.60
N PRO A 39 33.80 -28.79 -4.13
CA PRO A 39 34.58 -29.68 -4.99
C PRO A 39 33.70 -30.24 -6.12
N ASP A 40 34.23 -30.20 -7.35
CA ASP A 40 33.68 -30.86 -8.53
C ASP A 40 34.03 -32.36 -8.48
N PRO A 41 33.04 -33.26 -8.32
CA PRO A 41 33.30 -34.69 -8.19
C PRO A 41 34.01 -35.34 -9.39
N ALA A 42 33.98 -34.67 -10.55
CA ALA A 42 34.62 -35.16 -11.75
C ALA A 42 36.07 -34.68 -11.91
N LYS A 43 36.52 -33.67 -11.14
CA LYS A 43 37.81 -33.00 -11.36
C LYS A 43 38.69 -32.88 -10.12
N ASP A 44 38.08 -32.82 -8.94
CA ASP A 44 38.79 -32.46 -7.71
C ASP A 44 39.16 -33.68 -6.86
N ASP A 45 40.30 -33.58 -6.18
CA ASP A 45 40.73 -34.57 -5.20
C ASP A 45 40.07 -34.29 -3.85
N PHE A 46 39.21 -35.21 -3.44
CA PHE A 46 38.50 -35.16 -2.15
C PHE A 46 39.43 -35.34 -0.94
N SER A 47 40.67 -35.78 -1.14
CA SER A 47 41.68 -35.80 -0.07
C SER A 47 41.97 -34.39 0.49
N GLU A 48 41.72 -33.33 -0.29
CA GLU A 48 41.90 -31.93 0.11
C GLU A 48 40.58 -31.23 0.52
N SER A 49 39.57 -31.98 0.95
CA SER A 49 38.24 -31.45 1.32
C SER A 49 38.25 -30.28 2.33
N ASP A 50 39.26 -30.24 3.20
CA ASP A 50 39.45 -29.14 4.16
C ASP A 50 39.74 -27.80 3.44
N LYS A 51 40.53 -27.81 2.35
CA LYS A 51 40.86 -26.59 1.59
C LYS A 51 39.62 -25.96 0.94
N PHE A 52 38.74 -26.78 0.34
CA PHE A 52 37.48 -26.29 -0.23
C PHE A 52 36.60 -25.63 0.85
N THR A 53 36.55 -26.24 2.04
CA THR A 53 35.81 -25.71 3.18
C THR A 53 36.40 -24.39 3.69
N GLU A 54 37.73 -24.29 3.77
CA GLU A 54 38.43 -23.07 4.16
C GLU A 54 38.21 -21.94 3.17
N ARG A 55 38.35 -22.21 1.86
CA ARG A 55 38.12 -21.22 0.79
C ARG A 55 36.68 -20.70 0.80
N ARG A 56 35.69 -21.60 0.98
CA ARG A 56 34.28 -21.21 1.12
C ARG A 56 34.05 -20.28 2.32
N LYS A 57 34.59 -20.63 3.49
CA LYS A 57 34.49 -19.79 4.70
C LYS A 57 35.18 -18.44 4.51
N LEU A 58 36.34 -18.43 3.87
CA LEU A 58 37.09 -17.20 3.56
C LEU A 58 36.30 -16.29 2.61
N ALA A 59 35.77 -16.83 1.51
CA ALA A 59 34.95 -16.08 0.57
C ALA A 59 33.71 -15.47 1.25
N SER A 60 33.00 -16.27 2.05
CA SER A 60 31.83 -15.84 2.82
C SER A 60 32.16 -14.72 3.82
N LYS A 61 33.29 -14.86 4.53
CA LYS A 61 33.80 -13.83 5.45
C LYS A 61 34.15 -12.54 4.71
N LEU A 62 34.95 -12.62 3.65
CA LEU A 62 35.37 -11.48 2.84
C LEU A 62 34.17 -10.76 2.23
N PHE A 63 33.17 -11.50 1.74
CA PHE A 63 31.93 -10.93 1.23
C PHE A 63 31.21 -10.09 2.29
N ASN A 64 31.03 -10.62 3.51
CA ASN A 64 30.35 -9.91 4.59
C ASN A 64 31.11 -8.66 5.05
N GLU A 65 32.43 -8.77 5.22
CA GLU A 65 33.28 -7.68 5.71
C GLU A 65 33.42 -6.54 4.69
N ASN A 66 33.43 -6.87 3.40
CA ASN A 66 33.65 -5.90 2.33
C ASN A 66 32.38 -5.46 1.61
N LEU A 67 31.20 -5.96 2.02
CA LEU A 67 29.92 -5.49 1.50
C LEU A 67 29.76 -3.97 1.67
N PRO A 68 30.06 -3.34 2.84
CA PRO A 68 29.90 -1.90 3.02
C PRO A 68 30.86 -1.07 2.16
N THR A 69 32.09 -1.54 1.96
CA THR A 69 33.13 -0.87 1.16
C THR A 69 32.98 -1.15 -0.34
N ARG A 70 32.06 -2.03 -0.73
CA ARG A 70 31.73 -2.45 -2.11
C ARG A 70 32.87 -3.11 -2.87
N LYS A 71 33.99 -3.41 -2.22
CA LYS A 71 35.15 -4.04 -2.81
C LYS A 71 36.05 -4.60 -1.72
N VAL A 72 36.65 -5.76 -1.97
CA VAL A 72 37.68 -6.34 -1.11
C VAL A 72 38.83 -5.36 -0.93
N GLN A 73 39.12 -5.00 0.32
CA GLN A 73 40.18 -4.03 0.68
C GLN A 73 41.51 -4.72 0.97
N ASP A 74 41.50 -5.77 1.78
CA ASP A 74 42.70 -6.54 2.12
C ASP A 74 42.74 -7.84 1.30
N THR A 75 43.71 -7.91 0.40
CA THR A 75 43.95 -9.07 -0.47
C THR A 75 45.23 -9.81 -0.09
N LYS A 76 45.87 -9.43 1.02
CA LYS A 76 47.13 -10.04 1.43
C LYS A 76 46.87 -11.49 1.85
N ASP A 77 47.66 -12.42 1.29
CA ASP A 77 47.55 -13.85 1.57
C ASP A 77 46.19 -14.47 1.14
N VAL A 78 45.46 -13.82 0.23
CA VAL A 78 44.21 -14.33 -0.37
C VAL A 78 44.45 -14.63 -1.86
N GLU A 79 43.98 -15.79 -2.32
CA GLU A 79 44.08 -16.17 -3.73
C GLU A 79 43.27 -15.22 -4.64
N ASP A 80 43.83 -14.87 -5.80
CA ASP A 80 43.25 -13.88 -6.72
C ASP A 80 41.86 -14.27 -7.24
N ASP A 81 41.61 -15.56 -7.44
CA ASP A 81 40.31 -16.07 -7.88
C ASP A 81 39.24 -15.96 -6.80
N VAL A 82 39.60 -16.14 -5.52
CA VAL A 82 38.71 -15.87 -4.37
C VAL A 82 38.35 -14.39 -4.31
N VAL A 83 39.34 -13.50 -4.46
CA VAL A 83 39.11 -12.04 -4.48
C VAL A 83 38.21 -11.64 -5.65
N ALA A 84 38.44 -12.20 -6.84
CA ALA A 84 37.63 -11.94 -8.02
C ALA A 84 36.18 -12.41 -7.83
N ALA A 85 35.97 -13.62 -7.31
CA ALA A 85 34.65 -14.17 -7.04
C ALA A 85 33.88 -13.35 -6.00
N VAL A 86 34.54 -12.93 -4.91
CA VAL A 86 33.94 -12.08 -3.87
C VAL A 86 33.54 -10.72 -4.46
N ASN A 87 34.42 -10.08 -5.22
CA ASN A 87 34.09 -8.78 -5.85
C ASN A 87 32.93 -8.91 -6.85
N ALA A 88 32.89 -9.98 -7.64
CA ALA A 88 31.77 -10.25 -8.56
C ALA A 88 30.45 -10.48 -7.80
N ALA A 89 30.49 -11.17 -6.64
CA ALA A 89 29.33 -11.35 -5.77
C ALA A 89 28.86 -10.02 -5.16
N ILE A 90 29.78 -9.16 -4.70
CA ILE A 90 29.45 -7.82 -4.19
C ILE A 90 28.80 -6.97 -5.30
N GLU A 91 29.35 -6.99 -6.52
CA GLU A 91 28.78 -6.27 -7.66
C GLU A 91 27.37 -6.77 -7.99
N LEU A 92 27.17 -8.09 -8.03
CA LEU A 92 25.87 -8.71 -8.23
C LEU A 92 24.87 -8.27 -7.17
N TYR A 93 25.25 -8.32 -5.89
CA TYR A 93 24.40 -7.89 -4.78
C TYR A 93 23.90 -6.45 -4.96
N TYR A 94 24.80 -5.50 -5.24
CA TYR A 94 24.39 -4.10 -5.40
C TYR A 94 23.59 -3.85 -6.68
N LYS A 95 23.88 -4.58 -7.75
CA LYS A 95 23.11 -4.53 -8.99
C LYS A 95 21.65 -4.96 -8.74
N GLU A 96 21.46 -6.11 -8.11
CA GLU A 96 20.12 -6.62 -7.79
C GLU A 96 19.41 -5.71 -6.78
N LEU A 97 20.10 -5.21 -5.75
CA LEU A 97 19.50 -4.29 -4.77
C LEU A 97 19.03 -2.97 -5.41
N LEU A 98 19.76 -2.46 -6.41
CA LEU A 98 19.35 -1.29 -7.17
C LEU A 98 18.13 -1.58 -8.05
N GLN A 99 18.01 -2.80 -8.58
CA GLN A 99 16.83 -3.25 -9.29
C GLN A 99 15.62 -3.34 -8.35
N GLU A 100 15.78 -3.94 -7.16
CA GLU A 100 14.73 -4.00 -6.13
C GLU A 100 14.21 -2.61 -5.77
N ARG A 101 15.12 -1.64 -5.56
CA ARG A 101 14.73 -0.26 -5.28
C ARG A 101 13.87 0.35 -6.40
N ARG A 102 14.18 0.05 -7.67
CA ARG A 102 13.41 0.53 -8.83
C ARG A 102 12.04 -0.14 -8.89
N THR A 103 11.98 -1.46 -8.66
CA THR A 103 10.74 -2.22 -8.64
C THR A 103 9.79 -1.67 -7.58
N ILE A 104 10.26 -1.49 -6.33
CA ILE A 104 9.43 -0.96 -5.23
C ILE A 104 8.83 0.42 -5.56
N LYS A 105 9.59 1.30 -6.22
CA LYS A 105 9.07 2.61 -6.64
C LYS A 105 8.02 2.50 -7.73
N LYS A 106 8.21 1.57 -8.67
CA LYS A 106 7.23 1.30 -9.71
C LYS A 106 5.94 0.72 -9.11
N ASP A 107 6.06 -0.25 -8.20
CA ASP A 107 4.91 -0.88 -7.53
C ASP A 107 4.06 0.15 -6.76
N MET A 108 4.66 1.24 -6.28
CA MET A 108 3.93 2.33 -5.65
C MET A 108 3.07 3.12 -6.66
N LEU A 109 3.57 3.35 -7.86
CA LEU A 109 2.81 4.00 -8.94
C LEU A 109 1.67 3.10 -9.39
N ASP A 110 1.97 1.81 -9.60
CA ASP A 110 1.00 0.81 -10.02
C ASP A 110 -0.14 0.70 -8.97
N ASP A 111 0.17 0.74 -7.67
CA ASP A 111 -0.83 0.71 -6.58
C ASP A 111 -1.76 1.96 -6.57
N ILE A 112 -1.26 3.15 -6.91
CA ILE A 112 -2.13 4.34 -7.06
C ILE A 112 -3.09 4.16 -8.25
N GLU A 113 -2.57 3.61 -9.35
CA GLU A 113 -3.38 3.30 -10.53
C GLU A 113 -4.44 2.23 -10.23
N ASP A 114 -4.09 1.20 -9.49
CA ASP A 114 -4.99 0.11 -9.10
C ASP A 114 -6.11 0.59 -8.16
N ILE A 115 -5.80 1.48 -7.20
CA ILE A 115 -6.84 2.15 -6.40
C ILE A 115 -7.79 2.93 -7.31
N ASN A 116 -7.28 3.61 -8.33
CA ASN A 116 -8.11 4.37 -9.25
C ASN A 116 -8.99 3.45 -10.12
N LYS A 117 -8.44 2.35 -10.64
CA LYS A 117 -9.21 1.34 -11.38
C LYS A 117 -10.31 0.74 -10.51
N LEU A 118 -10.01 0.38 -9.26
CA LEU A 118 -11.00 -0.15 -8.34
C LEU A 118 -12.05 0.89 -7.97
N TYR A 119 -11.68 2.17 -7.82
CA TYR A 119 -12.64 3.26 -7.67
C TYR A 119 -13.60 3.35 -8.86
N LEU A 120 -13.10 3.35 -10.10
CA LEU A 120 -13.94 3.37 -11.30
C LEU A 120 -14.83 2.13 -11.40
N LYS A 121 -14.30 0.96 -11.04
CA LYS A 121 -15.04 -0.30 -11.02
C LYS A 121 -16.19 -0.29 -10.00
N LEU A 122 -15.95 0.32 -8.84
CA LEU A 122 -16.99 0.56 -7.84
C LEU A 122 -17.98 1.65 -8.30
N MET A 123 -17.54 2.67 -9.04
CA MET A 123 -18.44 3.68 -9.60
C MET A 123 -19.49 3.07 -10.53
N ILE A 124 -19.12 2.13 -11.41
CA ILE A 124 -20.09 1.47 -12.33
C ILE A 124 -20.92 0.36 -11.68
N LEU A 125 -20.59 -0.05 -10.46
CA LEU A 125 -21.24 -1.18 -9.81
C LEU A 125 -22.78 -1.01 -9.67
N PRO A 126 -23.36 0.16 -9.34
CA PRO A 126 -24.80 0.34 -9.33
C PRO A 126 -25.46 0.10 -10.69
N VAL A 127 -24.79 0.46 -11.79
CA VAL A 127 -25.25 0.22 -13.16
C VAL A 127 -25.29 -1.28 -13.46
N GLU A 128 -24.25 -2.02 -13.08
CA GLU A 128 -24.20 -3.48 -13.25
C GLU A 128 -25.28 -4.19 -12.44
N ILE A 129 -25.49 -3.76 -11.19
CA ILE A 129 -26.57 -4.30 -10.35
C ILE A 129 -27.95 -4.02 -10.96
N ALA A 130 -28.17 -2.82 -11.49
CA ALA A 130 -29.40 -2.48 -12.20
C ALA A 130 -29.59 -3.39 -13.44
N HIS A 131 -28.53 -3.62 -14.21
CA HIS A 131 -28.58 -4.54 -15.35
C HIS A 131 -28.94 -5.97 -14.94
N ILE A 132 -28.32 -6.48 -13.87
CA ILE A 132 -28.63 -7.80 -13.30
C ILE A 132 -30.09 -7.89 -12.86
N GLU A 133 -30.60 -6.88 -12.16
CA GLU A 133 -32.02 -6.81 -11.77
C GLU A 133 -32.95 -6.88 -12.98
N LYS A 134 -32.63 -6.13 -14.05
CA LYS A 134 -33.40 -6.14 -15.31
C LYS A 134 -33.48 -7.55 -15.89
N LEU A 135 -32.33 -8.20 -16.05
CA LEU A 135 -32.24 -9.55 -16.62
C LEU A 135 -33.03 -10.57 -15.80
N GLU A 136 -32.95 -10.51 -14.46
CA GLU A 136 -33.69 -11.41 -13.57
C GLU A 136 -35.21 -11.20 -13.66
N ARG A 137 -35.67 -9.96 -13.82
CA ARG A 137 -37.09 -9.65 -14.05
C ARG A 137 -37.57 -10.21 -15.39
N GLU A 138 -36.82 -9.96 -16.47
CA GLU A 138 -37.15 -10.46 -17.81
C GLU A 138 -37.21 -12.00 -17.85
N LYS A 139 -36.29 -12.69 -17.15
CA LYS A 139 -36.33 -14.16 -17.01
C LYS A 139 -37.61 -14.64 -16.32
N LYS A 140 -38.03 -14.01 -15.22
CA LYS A 140 -39.27 -14.40 -14.52
C LYS A 140 -40.51 -14.15 -15.36
N GLN A 141 -40.54 -13.05 -16.11
CA GLN A 141 -41.62 -12.73 -17.03
C GLN A 141 -41.72 -13.78 -18.14
N LYS A 142 -40.59 -14.17 -18.75
CA LYS A 142 -40.51 -15.23 -19.77
C LYS A 142 -40.90 -16.61 -19.22
N ALA A 143 -40.63 -16.86 -17.94
CA ALA A 143 -41.01 -18.10 -17.26
C ALA A 143 -42.48 -18.13 -16.80
N TYR A 144 -43.29 -17.11 -17.13
CA TYR A 144 -44.69 -16.99 -16.71
C TYR A 144 -44.90 -17.09 -15.18
N ILE A 145 -43.91 -16.64 -14.40
CA ILE A 145 -44.03 -16.59 -12.94
C ILE A 145 -44.87 -15.36 -12.58
N HIS A 146 -46.17 -15.53 -12.40
CA HIS A 146 -47.15 -14.46 -12.19
C HIS A 146 -47.27 -13.96 -10.74
N LYS A 147 -46.27 -14.20 -9.89
CA LYS A 147 -46.26 -13.58 -8.56
C LYS A 147 -45.89 -12.11 -8.72
N GLU A 148 -46.88 -11.22 -8.58
CA GLU A 148 -46.64 -9.78 -8.60
C GLU A 148 -45.56 -9.44 -7.56
N SER A 149 -44.53 -8.73 -8.02
CA SER A 149 -43.50 -8.24 -7.13
C SER A 149 -44.10 -7.10 -6.32
N PRO A 150 -43.93 -7.06 -4.98
CA PRO A 150 -44.36 -5.90 -4.20
C PRO A 150 -43.53 -4.65 -4.51
N TRP A 151 -42.43 -4.80 -5.26
CA TRP A 151 -41.55 -3.72 -5.65
C TRP A 151 -42.17 -2.83 -6.73
N LYS A 152 -42.29 -1.55 -6.40
CA LYS A 152 -42.72 -0.45 -7.27
C LYS A 152 -41.52 0.26 -7.92
N TRP A 153 -40.38 0.28 -7.23
CA TRP A 153 -39.15 0.91 -7.68
C TRP A 153 -38.02 -0.10 -7.86
N HIS A 154 -37.17 0.18 -8.84
CA HIS A 154 -36.06 -0.67 -9.24
C HIS A 154 -34.78 0.17 -9.34
N PHE A 155 -33.61 -0.46 -9.22
CA PHE A 155 -32.34 0.20 -9.51
C PHE A 155 -32.27 0.62 -10.98
N THR A 156 -32.88 -0.14 -11.88
CA THR A 156 -33.04 0.23 -13.32
C THR A 156 -33.80 1.52 -13.58
N THR A 157 -34.58 2.01 -12.61
CA THR A 157 -35.40 3.23 -12.73
C THR A 157 -34.96 4.29 -11.72
N ASN A 158 -33.79 4.13 -11.10
CA ASN A 158 -33.25 5.13 -10.19
C ASN A 158 -32.59 6.27 -11.02
N PRO A 159 -33.02 7.54 -10.87
CA PRO A 159 -32.49 8.67 -11.64
C PRO A 159 -30.98 8.87 -11.48
N VAL A 160 -30.43 8.63 -10.27
CA VAL A 160 -28.99 8.74 -10.00
C VAL A 160 -28.19 7.72 -10.81
N ILE A 161 -28.72 6.51 -10.98
CA ILE A 161 -28.10 5.47 -11.83
C ILE A 161 -28.21 5.85 -13.30
N ASP A 162 -29.34 6.39 -13.73
CA ASP A 162 -29.54 6.85 -15.11
C ASP A 162 -28.53 7.95 -15.48
N GLU A 163 -28.38 8.98 -14.64
CA GLU A 163 -27.38 10.03 -14.82
C GLU A 163 -25.95 9.48 -14.82
N LEU A 164 -25.66 8.49 -13.97
CA LEU A 164 -24.36 7.84 -13.94
C LEU A 164 -24.02 7.14 -15.27
N THR A 165 -25.01 6.57 -15.97
CA THR A 165 -24.78 5.98 -17.31
C THR A 165 -24.47 7.02 -18.38
N LYS A 166 -24.95 8.25 -18.21
CA LYS A 166 -24.73 9.37 -19.14
C LYS A 166 -23.47 10.17 -18.83
N PHE A 167 -22.83 9.91 -17.69
CA PHE A 167 -21.69 10.68 -17.23
C PHE A 167 -20.43 10.45 -18.12
N GLU A 168 -20.17 11.39 -19.02
CA GLU A 168 -19.12 11.28 -20.05
C GLU A 168 -17.72 11.07 -19.48
N ASP A 169 -17.34 11.80 -18.41
CA ASP A 169 -16.01 11.68 -17.82
C ASP A 169 -15.77 10.28 -17.23
N LEU A 170 -16.80 9.69 -16.59
CA LEU A 170 -16.72 8.32 -16.09
C LEU A 170 -16.59 7.33 -17.25
N ASN A 171 -17.44 7.46 -18.28
CA ASN A 171 -17.39 6.59 -19.45
C ASN A 171 -16.03 6.64 -20.15
N LYS A 172 -15.46 7.83 -20.32
CA LYS A 172 -14.12 8.02 -20.88
C LYS A 172 -13.06 7.37 -19.99
N ALA A 173 -13.09 7.60 -18.68
CA ALA A 173 -12.11 7.03 -17.75
C ALA A 173 -12.14 5.50 -17.73
N ILE A 174 -13.33 4.88 -17.81
CA ILE A 174 -13.50 3.43 -17.90
C ILE A 174 -12.86 2.87 -19.17
N ILE A 175 -13.07 3.52 -20.32
CA ILE A 175 -12.51 3.11 -21.61
C ILE A 175 -10.98 3.24 -21.58
N ASP A 176 -10.47 4.40 -21.15
CA ASP A 176 -9.03 4.69 -21.12
C ASP A 176 -8.28 3.71 -20.23
N GLN A 177 -8.87 3.33 -19.08
CA GLN A 177 -8.26 2.41 -18.11
C GLN A 177 -8.69 0.95 -18.28
N LYS A 178 -9.50 0.65 -19.30
CA LYS A 178 -10.03 -0.69 -19.61
C LYS A 178 -10.69 -1.36 -18.40
N VAL A 179 -11.49 -0.59 -17.67
CA VAL A 179 -12.17 -1.07 -16.46
C VAL A 179 -13.45 -1.80 -16.86
N SER A 180 -13.65 -2.99 -16.33
CA SER A 180 -14.91 -3.73 -16.46
C SER A 180 -15.07 -4.74 -15.35
N TRP A 181 -16.30 -5.23 -15.18
CA TRP A 181 -16.59 -6.46 -14.45
C TRP A 181 -16.58 -7.62 -15.45
N ASP A 182 -15.63 -8.55 -15.31
CA ASP A 182 -15.51 -9.72 -16.19
C ASP A 182 -16.59 -10.78 -15.89
N THR A 183 -16.66 -11.82 -16.71
CA THR A 183 -17.71 -12.86 -16.63
C THR A 183 -17.81 -13.49 -15.24
N ASP A 184 -16.69 -13.87 -14.64
CA ASP A 184 -16.67 -14.54 -13.34
C ASP A 184 -17.10 -13.58 -12.23
N GLN A 185 -16.66 -12.32 -12.32
CA GLN A 185 -17.10 -11.32 -11.36
C GLN A 185 -18.58 -10.95 -11.53
N ILE A 186 -19.10 -10.93 -12.76
CA ILE A 186 -20.54 -10.71 -13.00
C ILE A 186 -21.38 -11.81 -12.35
N ASP A 187 -20.91 -13.07 -12.34
CA ASP A 187 -21.59 -14.14 -11.62
C ASP A 187 -21.54 -13.94 -10.09
N GLN A 188 -20.43 -13.40 -9.57
CA GLN A 188 -20.37 -12.97 -8.18
C GLN A 188 -21.35 -11.82 -7.89
N LEU A 189 -21.46 -10.82 -8.77
CA LEU A 189 -22.43 -9.74 -8.62
C LEU A 189 -23.89 -10.25 -8.62
N LYS A 190 -24.21 -11.26 -9.44
CA LYS A 190 -25.53 -11.92 -9.41
C LYS A 190 -25.80 -12.59 -8.07
N THR A 191 -24.78 -13.20 -7.48
CA THR A 191 -24.84 -13.81 -6.16
C THR A 191 -25.09 -12.73 -5.10
N TRP A 192 -24.35 -11.62 -5.12
CA TRP A 192 -24.59 -10.49 -4.20
C TRP A 192 -25.99 -9.91 -4.36
N TYR A 193 -26.46 -9.71 -5.60
CA TYR A 193 -27.80 -9.24 -5.86
C TYR A 193 -28.84 -10.18 -5.21
N LYS A 194 -28.77 -11.48 -5.52
CA LYS A 194 -29.74 -12.48 -5.06
C LYS A 194 -29.72 -12.68 -3.54
N ASP A 195 -28.53 -12.82 -2.96
CA ASP A 195 -28.38 -13.32 -1.60
C ASP A 195 -28.15 -12.23 -0.56
N ILE A 196 -27.76 -11.03 -0.99
CA ILE A 196 -27.47 -9.90 -0.11
C ILE A 196 -28.46 -8.77 -0.38
N LEU A 197 -28.43 -8.15 -1.56
CA LEU A 197 -29.24 -6.94 -1.83
C LEU A 197 -30.74 -7.20 -1.71
N ARG A 198 -31.25 -8.31 -2.28
CA ARG A 198 -32.68 -8.64 -2.20
C ARG A 198 -33.18 -8.92 -0.79
N LYS A 199 -32.28 -9.23 0.14
CA LYS A 199 -32.61 -9.52 1.55
C LYS A 199 -32.37 -8.31 2.45
N ASP A 200 -31.80 -7.22 1.93
CA ASP A 200 -31.53 -6.01 2.69
C ASP A 200 -32.83 -5.24 2.99
N GLU A 201 -33.00 -4.81 4.24
CA GLU A 201 -34.24 -4.18 4.71
C GLU A 201 -34.48 -2.81 4.09
N GLU A 202 -33.44 -1.98 3.96
CA GLU A 202 -33.57 -0.62 3.41
C GLU A 202 -33.75 -0.67 1.89
N VAL A 203 -33.10 -1.61 1.19
CA VAL A 203 -33.38 -1.86 -0.23
C VAL A 203 -34.83 -2.26 -0.44
N ASN A 204 -35.37 -3.21 0.35
CA ASN A 204 -36.77 -3.61 0.23
C ASN A 204 -37.73 -2.45 0.55
N LYS A 205 -37.42 -1.63 1.55
CA LYS A 205 -38.22 -0.45 1.89
C LYS A 205 -38.23 0.58 0.76
N TYR A 206 -37.08 0.89 0.17
CA TYR A 206 -36.99 1.77 -1.00
C TYR A 206 -37.81 1.21 -2.18
N GLN A 207 -37.63 -0.07 -2.50
CA GLN A 207 -38.30 -0.71 -3.64
C GLN A 207 -39.82 -0.80 -3.47
N THR A 208 -40.33 -0.86 -2.23
CA THR A 208 -41.78 -0.92 -1.94
C THR A 208 -42.42 0.45 -1.68
N SER A 209 -41.64 1.53 -1.70
CA SER A 209 -42.14 2.89 -1.50
C SER A 209 -43.11 3.33 -2.61
N GLU A 210 -44.10 4.16 -2.24
CA GLU A 210 -45.09 4.71 -3.18
C GLU A 210 -44.48 5.79 -4.10
N SER A 211 -43.70 6.70 -3.53
CA SER A 211 -43.03 7.80 -4.25
C SER A 211 -41.77 8.21 -3.50
N PRO A 212 -40.63 7.54 -3.76
CA PRO A 212 -39.32 8.01 -3.36
C PRO A 212 -39.07 9.44 -3.86
N THR A 213 -38.47 10.24 -3.00
CA THR A 213 -37.97 11.57 -3.32
C THR A 213 -36.59 11.49 -3.99
N ALA A 214 -36.11 12.61 -4.55
CA ALA A 214 -34.72 12.72 -5.05
C ALA A 214 -33.69 12.33 -3.97
N GLU A 215 -33.95 12.68 -2.71
CA GLU A 215 -33.08 12.30 -1.60
C GLU A 215 -33.11 10.79 -1.32
N ASP A 216 -34.29 10.16 -1.39
CA ASP A 216 -34.40 8.69 -1.21
C ASP A 216 -33.63 7.94 -2.30
N HIS A 217 -33.65 8.42 -3.54
CA HIS A 217 -32.88 7.86 -4.65
C HIS A 217 -31.38 7.92 -4.42
N LYS A 218 -30.88 9.02 -3.84
CA LYS A 218 -29.46 9.20 -3.50
C LYS A 218 -29.07 8.37 -2.27
N GLU A 219 -29.89 8.38 -1.22
CA GLU A 219 -29.61 7.67 0.03
C GLU A 219 -29.57 6.15 -0.16
N ILE A 220 -30.39 5.57 -1.06
CA ILE A 220 -30.29 4.13 -1.32
C ILE A 220 -28.96 3.73 -1.97
N ILE A 221 -28.38 4.59 -2.82
CA ILE A 221 -27.05 4.37 -3.40
C ILE A 221 -25.97 4.51 -2.33
N LEU A 222 -26.09 5.51 -1.46
CA LEU A 222 -25.17 5.66 -0.32
C LEU A 222 -25.26 4.49 0.65
N HIS A 223 -26.47 3.96 0.91
CA HIS A 223 -26.67 2.75 1.73
C HIS A 223 -26.03 1.52 1.08
N PHE A 224 -26.25 1.32 -0.22
CA PHE A 224 -25.64 0.25 -1.00
C PHE A 224 -24.12 0.23 -0.79
N PHE A 225 -23.43 1.36 -0.95
CA PHE A 225 -22.00 1.38 -0.68
C PHE A 225 -21.65 1.24 0.81
N LYS A 226 -22.27 2.03 1.69
CA LYS A 226 -21.87 2.13 3.11
C LYS A 226 -22.14 0.86 3.91
N LYS A 227 -23.23 0.13 3.61
CA LYS A 227 -23.71 -1.02 4.38
C LYS A 227 -23.50 -2.35 3.67
N ILE A 228 -23.64 -2.37 2.35
CA ILE A 228 -23.48 -3.60 1.58
C ILE A 228 -22.02 -3.73 1.16
N ILE A 229 -21.52 -2.84 0.30
CA ILE A 229 -20.17 -2.98 -0.27
C ILE A 229 -19.05 -2.87 0.77
N PHE A 230 -19.09 -1.87 1.65
CA PHE A 230 -17.99 -1.63 2.59
C PHE A 230 -18.16 -2.27 3.97
N LYS A 231 -19.26 -2.99 4.24
CA LYS A 231 -19.54 -3.56 5.57
C LYS A 231 -19.98 -5.03 5.55
N ASN A 232 -20.49 -5.55 4.44
CA ASN A 232 -20.79 -6.98 4.36
C ASN A 232 -19.48 -7.78 4.33
N GLU A 233 -19.42 -8.86 5.11
CA GLU A 233 -18.23 -9.71 5.25
C GLU A 233 -17.91 -10.44 3.95
N SER A 234 -18.89 -11.12 3.34
CA SER A 234 -18.71 -11.85 2.08
C SER A 234 -18.30 -10.95 0.91
N VAL A 235 -18.87 -9.73 0.83
CA VAL A 235 -18.43 -8.74 -0.16
C VAL A 235 -16.99 -8.27 0.14
N GLY A 236 -16.68 -8.05 1.41
CA GLY A 236 -15.36 -7.63 1.85
C GLY A 236 -14.26 -8.66 1.59
N GLU A 237 -14.55 -9.95 1.78
CA GLU A 237 -13.65 -11.06 1.46
C GLU A 237 -13.34 -11.10 -0.03
N TYR A 238 -14.37 -11.08 -0.88
CA TYR A 238 -14.16 -11.09 -2.33
C TYR A 238 -13.38 -9.86 -2.82
N LEU A 239 -13.68 -8.67 -2.30
CA LEU A 239 -12.90 -7.47 -2.64
C LEU A 239 -11.45 -7.53 -2.15
N SER A 240 -11.16 -8.28 -1.08
CA SER A 240 -9.79 -8.53 -0.62
C SER A 240 -9.02 -9.54 -1.48
N GLU A 241 -9.73 -10.42 -2.19
CA GLU A 241 -9.13 -11.27 -3.22
C GLU A 241 -8.78 -10.47 -4.48
N MET A 242 -9.60 -9.46 -4.80
CA MET A 242 -9.34 -8.54 -5.92
C MET A 242 -8.23 -7.53 -5.63
N ASP A 243 -8.12 -7.07 -4.38
CA ASP A 243 -7.11 -6.10 -3.93
C ASP A 243 -6.40 -6.63 -2.69
N LEU A 244 -5.15 -7.09 -2.86
CA LEU A 244 -4.30 -7.58 -1.77
C LEU A 244 -4.06 -6.53 -0.66
N ARG A 245 -4.27 -5.24 -0.96
CA ARG A 245 -4.14 -4.10 -0.04
C ARG A 245 -5.51 -3.52 0.33
N TRP A 246 -6.57 -4.32 0.22
CA TRP A 246 -7.94 -3.90 0.48
C TRP A 246 -8.11 -3.25 1.86
N SER A 247 -7.40 -3.73 2.88
CA SER A 247 -7.54 -3.18 4.24
C SER A 247 -7.13 -1.70 4.32
N GLU A 248 -6.11 -1.31 3.56
CA GLU A 248 -5.58 0.05 3.43
C GLU A 248 -6.35 0.90 2.41
N ASN A 249 -6.72 0.28 1.29
CA ASN A 249 -7.34 0.96 0.17
C ASN A 249 -8.84 1.20 0.40
N LYS A 250 -9.52 0.32 1.15
CA LYS A 250 -10.95 0.42 1.48
C LYS A 250 -11.35 1.77 2.09
N PRO A 251 -10.67 2.32 3.12
CA PRO A 251 -10.98 3.66 3.62
C PRO A 251 -10.91 4.77 2.56
N ILE A 252 -9.96 4.67 1.62
CA ILE A 252 -9.78 5.62 0.51
C ILE A 252 -10.96 5.52 -0.44
N LEU A 253 -11.22 4.31 -0.93
CA LEU A 253 -12.31 4.01 -1.86
C LEU A 253 -13.66 4.42 -1.26
N LYS A 254 -13.89 4.08 0.01
CA LYS A 254 -15.08 4.50 0.76
C LYS A 254 -15.22 6.02 0.81
N SER A 255 -14.13 6.74 1.06
CA SER A 255 -14.18 8.21 1.08
C SER A 255 -14.40 8.82 -0.30
N LEU A 256 -13.83 8.25 -1.36
CA LEU A 256 -13.99 8.74 -2.73
C LEU A 256 -15.44 8.54 -3.17
N ILE A 257 -15.92 7.30 -3.10
CA ILE A 257 -17.30 6.93 -3.44
C ILE A 257 -18.31 7.75 -2.63
N ALA A 258 -18.15 7.82 -1.31
CA ALA A 258 -19.08 8.58 -0.48
C ALA A 258 -19.15 10.06 -0.89
N LYS A 259 -18.00 10.69 -1.18
CA LYS A 259 -17.98 12.09 -1.62
C LYS A 259 -18.61 12.26 -3.00
N THR A 260 -18.33 11.37 -3.95
CA THR A 260 -18.92 11.44 -5.30
C THR A 260 -20.46 11.44 -5.26
N PHE A 261 -21.06 10.56 -4.45
CA PHE A 261 -22.52 10.48 -4.34
C PHE A 261 -23.12 11.47 -3.35
N GLN A 262 -22.35 12.00 -2.39
CA GLN A 262 -22.81 13.07 -1.50
C GLN A 262 -22.84 14.43 -2.19
N ASP A 263 -21.86 14.69 -3.06
CA ASP A 263 -21.75 15.92 -3.84
C ASP A 263 -22.58 15.86 -5.14
N TYR A 264 -23.39 14.80 -5.33
CA TYR A 264 -24.33 14.70 -6.46
C TYR A 264 -25.42 15.75 -6.33
N GLU A 265 -25.57 16.56 -7.37
CA GLU A 265 -26.60 17.58 -7.49
C GLU A 265 -27.23 17.51 -8.89
N GLU A 266 -28.51 17.17 -8.96
CA GLU A 266 -29.26 16.98 -10.22
C GLU A 266 -29.29 18.24 -11.10
N GLU A 267 -29.16 19.42 -10.48
CA GLU A 267 -29.22 20.72 -11.16
C GLU A 267 -27.88 21.12 -11.85
N LEU A 268 -26.79 20.38 -11.60
CA LEU A 268 -25.47 20.67 -12.17
C LEU A 268 -25.23 19.92 -13.49
N GLU A 269 -24.43 20.53 -14.37
CA GLU A 269 -23.95 19.90 -15.61
C GLU A 269 -22.41 19.87 -15.62
N PRO A 270 -21.75 18.70 -15.42
CA PRO A 270 -22.34 17.40 -15.09
C PRO A 270 -22.83 17.28 -13.62
N PRO A 271 -23.78 16.38 -13.32
CA PRO A 271 -24.31 16.19 -11.95
C PRO A 271 -23.36 15.43 -11.01
N PHE A 272 -22.28 14.87 -11.55
CA PHE A 272 -21.23 14.18 -10.81
C PHE A 272 -19.86 14.81 -11.07
N GLU A 273 -18.97 14.68 -10.09
CA GLU A 273 -17.55 14.98 -10.24
C GLU A 273 -16.73 13.74 -9.88
N LEU A 274 -15.88 13.26 -10.80
CA LEU A 274 -14.94 12.19 -10.49
C LEU A 274 -13.91 12.67 -9.47
N LYS A 275 -13.90 12.03 -8.30
CA LYS A 275 -12.92 12.34 -7.27
C LYS A 275 -11.60 11.63 -7.57
N SER A 276 -10.51 12.39 -7.50
CA SER A 276 -9.17 11.81 -7.65
C SER A 276 -8.65 11.19 -6.35
N VAL A 277 -7.96 10.05 -6.51
CA VAL A 277 -7.17 9.42 -5.44
C VAL A 277 -6.18 10.43 -4.88
N SER A 278 -5.50 11.21 -5.72
CA SER A 278 -4.59 12.30 -5.31
C SER A 278 -5.05 13.65 -5.86
N LYS A 279 -5.10 14.69 -5.01
CA LYS A 279 -5.32 16.06 -5.51
C LYS A 279 -4.10 16.61 -6.24
N ASN A 280 -2.91 16.16 -5.85
CA ASN A 280 -1.65 16.57 -6.41
C ASN A 280 -0.72 15.35 -6.46
N ALA A 281 -0.82 14.58 -7.53
CA ALA A 281 -0.10 13.32 -7.67
C ALA A 281 1.42 13.54 -7.66
N GLU A 282 1.88 14.66 -8.22
CA GLU A 282 3.30 15.04 -8.23
C GLU A 282 3.81 15.27 -6.81
N GLU A 283 3.10 16.05 -5.99
CA GLU A 283 3.46 16.31 -4.59
C GLU A 283 3.37 15.06 -3.69
N ASP A 284 2.39 14.19 -3.95
CA ASP A 284 2.27 12.92 -3.22
C ASP A 284 3.43 11.97 -3.56
N MET A 285 3.82 11.90 -4.83
CA MET A 285 4.97 11.12 -5.28
C MET A 285 6.30 11.73 -4.82
N GLU A 286 6.43 13.05 -4.81
CA GLU A 286 7.60 13.74 -4.26
C GLU A 286 7.74 13.41 -2.76
N PHE A 287 6.66 13.53 -1.99
CA PHE A 287 6.67 13.16 -0.57
C PHE A 287 7.10 11.71 -0.36
N PHE A 288 6.53 10.77 -1.11
CA PHE A 288 6.91 9.36 -1.04
C PHE A 288 8.38 9.15 -1.39
N ASN A 289 8.86 9.73 -2.50
CA ASN A 289 10.23 9.59 -2.96
C ASN A 289 11.23 10.13 -1.95
N VAL A 290 11.00 11.34 -1.43
CA VAL A 290 11.84 11.94 -0.39
C VAL A 290 11.85 11.06 0.85
N MET A 291 10.68 10.62 1.33
CA MET A 291 10.59 9.76 2.51
C MET A 291 11.38 8.46 2.34
N PHE A 292 11.20 7.78 1.21
CA PHE A 292 11.83 6.50 0.91
C PHE A 292 13.34 6.66 0.69
N ASP A 293 13.74 7.57 -0.20
CA ASP A 293 15.14 7.73 -0.60
C ASP A 293 16.00 8.29 0.53
N GLU A 294 15.53 9.31 1.25
CA GLU A 294 16.29 9.91 2.34
C GLU A 294 16.42 8.95 3.53
N THR A 295 15.38 8.18 3.83
CA THR A 295 15.44 7.15 4.87
C THR A 295 16.44 6.05 4.52
N LEU A 296 16.50 5.64 3.25
CA LEU A 296 17.49 4.67 2.79
C LEU A 296 18.91 5.24 2.81
N ALA A 297 19.10 6.47 2.31
CA ALA A 297 20.41 7.12 2.24
C ALA A 297 21.03 7.34 3.62
N LYS A 298 20.21 7.75 4.61
CA LYS A 298 20.64 8.01 5.98
C LYS A 298 20.49 6.81 6.91
N SER A 299 20.15 5.63 6.40
CA SER A 299 19.77 4.47 7.21
C SER A 299 20.80 4.12 8.30
N SER A 300 22.09 4.13 7.99
CA SER A 300 23.17 3.84 8.94
C SER A 300 23.36 4.93 10.00
N GLU A 301 23.20 6.21 9.62
CA GLU A 301 23.24 7.34 10.56
C GLU A 301 22.05 7.27 11.53
N LEU A 302 20.87 7.01 10.99
CA LEU A 302 19.64 6.88 11.77
C LEU A 302 19.72 5.67 12.72
N ASP A 303 20.28 4.54 12.28
CA ASP A 303 20.54 3.39 13.16
C ASP A 303 21.44 3.81 14.34
N ALA A 304 22.56 4.50 14.08
CA ALA A 304 23.46 4.95 15.14
C ALA A 304 22.79 5.96 16.10
N LEU A 305 21.94 6.86 15.61
CA LEU A 305 21.17 7.79 16.44
C LEU A 305 20.18 7.03 17.34
N ILE A 306 19.45 6.08 16.77
CA ILE A 306 18.46 5.27 17.47
C ILE A 306 19.14 4.38 18.54
N GLU A 307 20.21 3.67 18.18
CA GLU A 307 20.95 2.77 19.09
C GLU A 307 21.49 3.50 20.33
N LYS A 308 21.96 4.75 20.20
CA LYS A 308 22.39 5.59 21.33
C LYS A 308 21.30 5.81 22.37
N LYS A 309 20.03 5.72 21.99
CA LYS A 309 18.86 5.93 22.87
C LYS A 309 18.22 4.63 23.35
N ILE A 310 18.54 3.52 22.70
CA ILE A 310 18.05 2.17 23.04
C ILE A 310 18.93 1.53 24.14
N LYS A 311 19.89 2.22 24.77
CA LYS A 311 20.83 1.65 25.77
C LYS A 311 20.23 0.77 26.89
N ASN A 312 18.96 0.94 27.24
CA ASN A 312 18.24 0.13 28.25
C ASN A 312 17.34 -0.97 27.66
N TRP A 313 17.33 -1.13 26.34
CA TRP A 313 16.46 -2.02 25.58
C TRP A 313 17.33 -2.98 24.77
N ASP A 314 16.91 -4.23 24.70
CA ASP A 314 17.61 -5.25 23.92
C ASP A 314 17.41 -4.96 22.42
N ILE A 315 18.43 -4.39 21.76
CA ILE A 315 18.43 -4.04 20.33
C ILE A 315 18.06 -5.24 19.46
N SER A 316 18.43 -6.46 19.88
CA SER A 316 18.10 -7.69 19.15
C SER A 316 16.61 -8.05 19.16
N ARG A 317 15.81 -7.38 20.01
CA ARG A 317 14.36 -7.60 20.16
C ARG A 317 13.50 -6.50 19.54
N VAL A 318 14.10 -5.46 18.97
CA VAL A 318 13.32 -4.39 18.33
C VAL A 318 12.82 -4.90 16.98
N ALA A 319 11.51 -4.91 16.81
CA ALA A 319 10.90 -5.32 15.56
C ALA A 319 11.43 -4.44 14.41
N MET A 320 11.68 -5.07 13.26
CA MET A 320 12.13 -4.38 12.06
C MET A 320 11.19 -3.24 11.67
N THR A 321 9.88 -3.45 11.81
CA THR A 321 8.85 -2.42 11.62
C THR A 321 9.06 -1.21 12.54
N ASP A 322 9.38 -1.41 13.81
CA ASP A 322 9.61 -0.31 14.76
C ASP A 322 10.85 0.50 14.38
N ARG A 323 11.92 -0.18 13.94
CA ARG A 323 13.13 0.49 13.44
C ARG A 323 12.81 1.36 12.22
N ILE A 324 12.03 0.84 11.28
CA ILE A 324 11.61 1.58 10.08
C ILE A 324 10.75 2.78 10.47
N ILE A 325 9.76 2.60 11.35
CA ILE A 325 8.90 3.68 11.84
C ILE A 325 9.73 4.80 12.48
N LEU A 326 10.69 4.45 13.34
CA LEU A 326 11.59 5.43 13.98
C LEU A 326 12.43 6.17 12.94
N LYS A 327 13.05 5.45 12.01
CA LYS A 327 13.85 6.04 10.92
C LYS A 327 13.03 7.02 10.10
N MET A 328 11.84 6.61 9.66
CA MET A 328 10.96 7.46 8.86
C MET A 328 10.48 8.69 9.63
N ALA A 329 10.15 8.56 10.91
CA ALA A 329 9.75 9.70 11.72
C ALA A 329 10.89 10.73 11.84
N ILE A 330 12.13 10.27 12.07
CA ILE A 330 13.30 11.15 12.13
C ILE A 330 13.55 11.79 10.75
N THR A 331 13.53 11.01 9.67
CA THR A 331 13.62 11.53 8.30
C THR A 331 12.55 12.59 8.04
N GLU A 332 11.30 12.33 8.43
CA GLU A 332 10.21 13.27 8.20
C GLU A 332 10.45 14.59 8.96
N MET A 333 10.89 14.49 10.21
CA MET A 333 11.22 15.64 11.03
C MET A 333 12.33 16.49 10.42
N MET A 334 13.34 15.85 9.82
CA MET A 334 14.50 16.53 9.22
C MET A 334 14.23 17.09 7.82
N GLN A 335 13.45 16.39 6.99
CA GLN A 335 13.28 16.75 5.56
C GLN A 335 12.05 17.62 5.31
N PHE A 336 10.96 17.42 6.08
CA PHE A 336 9.70 18.13 5.86
C PHE A 336 9.51 19.25 6.89
N HIS A 337 10.10 20.40 6.58
CA HIS A 337 10.13 21.60 7.42
C HIS A 337 8.73 22.16 7.72
N SER A 338 7.77 21.97 6.80
CA SER A 338 6.39 22.43 6.93
C SER A 338 5.50 21.56 7.81
N ILE A 339 5.96 20.36 8.18
CA ILE A 339 5.20 19.43 9.04
C ILE A 339 5.68 19.60 10.49
N PRO A 340 4.79 19.99 11.43
CA PRO A 340 5.17 20.12 12.83
C PRO A 340 5.68 18.79 13.41
N THR A 341 6.76 18.82 14.17
CA THR A 341 7.37 17.63 14.81
C THR A 341 6.34 16.80 15.60
N LYS A 342 5.47 17.46 16.36
CA LYS A 342 4.42 16.77 17.14
C LYS A 342 3.41 16.03 16.27
N VAL A 343 3.10 16.56 15.08
CA VAL A 343 2.21 15.88 14.11
C VAL A 343 2.91 14.63 13.58
N THR A 344 4.17 14.74 13.15
CA THR A 344 4.97 13.59 12.73
C THR A 344 4.98 12.48 13.79
N ILE A 345 5.30 12.82 15.04
CA ILE A 345 5.34 11.86 16.16
C ILE A 345 3.99 11.16 16.32
N ASN A 346 2.90 11.91 16.39
CA ASN A 346 1.55 11.35 16.54
C ASN A 346 1.19 10.39 15.39
N GLU A 347 1.50 10.75 14.15
CA GLU A 347 1.20 9.93 12.97
C GLU A 347 1.96 8.60 13.00
N PHE A 348 3.25 8.61 13.32
CA PHE A 348 4.05 7.39 13.40
C PHE A 348 3.71 6.53 14.63
N ILE A 349 3.20 7.12 15.71
CA ILE A 349 2.62 6.36 16.82
C ILE A 349 1.36 5.62 16.37
N GLU A 350 0.45 6.27 15.63
CA GLU A 350 -0.75 5.57 15.12
C GLU A 350 -0.37 4.42 14.17
N ILE A 351 0.62 4.63 13.30
CA ILE A 351 1.14 3.58 12.42
C ILE A 351 1.69 2.41 13.25
N SER A 352 2.46 2.68 14.32
CA SER A 352 3.02 1.62 15.18
C SER A 352 1.98 0.75 15.85
N LYS A 353 0.80 1.30 16.19
CA LYS A 353 -0.31 0.53 16.78
C LYS A 353 -0.93 -0.44 15.77
N GLN A 354 -0.95 -0.06 14.50
CA GLN A 354 -1.62 -0.83 13.46
C GLN A 354 -0.73 -1.94 12.91
N TYR A 355 0.58 -1.69 12.80
CA TYR A 355 1.48 -2.54 12.03
C TYR A 355 2.57 -3.25 12.86
N SER A 356 2.63 -3.00 14.16
CA SER A 356 3.67 -3.55 15.02
C SER A 356 3.07 -4.17 16.30
N THR A 357 3.93 -4.44 17.29
CA THR A 357 3.51 -5.14 18.51
C THR A 357 2.68 -4.24 19.44
N PRO A 358 1.87 -4.79 20.37
CA PRO A 358 1.12 -3.98 21.34
C PRO A 358 1.99 -3.04 22.19
N LYS A 359 3.28 -3.37 22.38
CA LYS A 359 4.23 -2.53 23.14
C LYS A 359 4.89 -1.42 22.31
N SER A 360 4.80 -1.50 20.98
CA SER A 360 5.49 -0.60 20.05
C SER A 360 5.06 0.85 20.20
N LYS A 361 3.78 1.11 20.52
CA LYS A 361 3.28 2.48 20.79
C LYS A 361 4.11 3.23 21.82
N GLN A 362 4.35 2.61 22.97
CA GLN A 362 5.06 3.24 24.09
C GLN A 362 6.55 3.39 23.77
N PHE A 363 7.12 2.36 23.14
CA PHE A 363 8.51 2.36 22.70
C PHE A 363 8.79 3.48 21.67
N VAL A 364 8.02 3.53 20.59
CA VAL A 364 8.16 4.53 19.52
C VAL A 364 7.99 5.95 20.09
N ASN A 365 6.94 6.19 20.89
CA ASN A 365 6.74 7.50 21.52
C ASN A 365 7.94 7.92 22.37
N GLY A 366 8.41 7.04 23.26
CA GLY A 366 9.51 7.36 24.18
C GLY A 366 10.83 7.68 23.46
N ILE A 367 11.15 6.96 22.39
CA ILE A 367 12.37 7.21 21.60
C ILE A 367 12.23 8.50 20.78
N LEU A 368 11.09 8.71 20.12
CA LEU A 368 10.89 9.90 19.29
C LEU A 368 10.84 11.19 20.09
N ASP A 369 10.23 11.21 21.27
CA ASP A 369 10.21 12.41 22.13
C ASP A 369 11.64 12.84 22.53
N VAL A 370 12.50 11.88 22.87
CA VAL A 370 13.90 12.17 23.24
C VAL A 370 14.69 12.67 22.03
N LEU A 371 14.63 11.96 20.90
CA LEU A 371 15.37 12.32 19.70
C LEU A 371 14.90 13.64 19.09
N ALA A 372 13.59 13.89 19.08
CA ALA A 372 13.04 15.13 18.55
C ALA A 372 13.55 16.36 19.34
N ASN A 373 13.60 16.27 20.67
CA ASN A 373 14.09 17.36 21.51
C ASN A 373 15.59 17.62 21.32
N GLU A 374 16.39 16.56 21.27
CA GLU A 374 17.84 16.65 21.04
C GLU A 374 18.17 17.21 19.66
N LEU A 375 17.60 16.63 18.60
CA LEU A 375 17.86 17.06 17.22
C LEU A 375 17.33 18.48 16.94
N THR A 376 16.29 18.93 17.65
CA THR A 376 15.84 20.33 17.59
C THR A 376 16.83 21.25 18.31
N SER A 377 17.35 20.84 19.47
CA SER A 377 18.34 21.62 20.24
C SER A 377 19.68 21.75 19.50
N ASP A 378 20.07 20.70 18.77
CA ASP A 378 21.28 20.67 17.95
C ASP A 378 21.11 21.41 16.61
N GLY A 379 19.92 21.96 16.32
CA GLY A 379 19.64 22.71 15.10
C GLY A 379 19.55 21.84 13.83
N VAL A 380 19.45 20.52 13.99
CA VAL A 380 19.29 19.53 12.90
C VAL A 380 17.85 19.52 12.40
N ILE A 381 16.87 19.54 13.31
CA ILE A 381 15.46 19.71 12.97
C ILE A 381 15.14 21.20 12.93
N ARG A 382 14.76 21.69 11.75
CA ARG A 382 14.28 23.06 11.56
C ARG A 382 12.88 23.01 10.99
N LYS A 383 11.95 23.76 11.59
CA LYS A 383 10.56 23.83 11.16
C LYS A 383 10.24 25.24 10.71
N SER A 384 9.52 25.37 9.61
CA SER A 384 9.11 26.64 9.02
C SER A 384 7.77 26.50 8.30
N GLY A 385 6.93 27.53 8.36
CA GLY A 385 5.60 27.51 7.74
C GLY A 385 4.54 28.26 8.56
N ARG A 386 3.33 28.42 7.99
CA ARG A 386 2.25 29.17 8.67
C ARG A 386 1.88 28.51 10.01
N GLY A 387 1.98 29.28 11.09
CA GLY A 387 1.63 28.83 12.44
C GLY A 387 2.71 28.03 13.17
N LEU A 388 3.92 27.93 12.61
CA LEU A 388 5.09 27.34 13.26
C LEU A 388 5.97 28.44 13.87
N ILE A 389 6.58 28.16 15.02
CA ILE A 389 7.67 29.00 15.53
C ILE A 389 8.87 28.71 14.62
N ASP A 390 9.29 29.72 13.85
CA ASP A 390 10.50 29.64 13.01
C ASP A 390 11.72 29.52 13.94
N ASN A 391 12.18 28.29 14.14
CA ASN A 391 13.46 28.04 14.80
C ASN A 391 14.55 28.13 13.72
N LYS A 392 14.96 29.37 13.40
CA LYS A 392 15.99 29.68 12.39
C LYS A 392 17.37 29.16 12.76
#